data_AF-A0A2R6H1R9-F1
#
_entry.id   AF-A0A2R6H1R9-F1
#
_cell.length_a   1.000
_cell.length_b   1.000
_cell.length_c   1.000
_cell.angle_alpha   90.00
_cell.angle_beta   90.00
_cell.angle_gamma   90.00
#
_symmetry.space_group_name_H-M   'P 1'
#
loop_
_entity.id
_entity.type
_entity.pdbx_description
1 polymer ?
#
loop_
_entity_poly.entity_id
_entity_poly.type
_entity_poly.pdbx_seq_one_letter_code
_entity_poly.pdbx_strand_id
1 'polypeptide(L)'
;MVSDSTDPRWLAPLVAVGAAVTTALLVAVPVIELLATEFAALVALPLGLLAGLATLVGVTFNLTDLHPVRRRAVTAYAAFGPVVLAVLALAYMNRGRDLLTVEVAVGVGLAATAAVYVALGATGDESGL
;
A
#
# COMPACT_ATOMS: atom_id res chain seq x y z
N MET A 1 -4.16 -24.42 22.51
CA MET A 1 -4.86 -23.90 21.32
C MET A 1 -3.87 -22.99 20.60
N VAL A 2 -2.99 -23.59 19.80
CA VAL A 2 -1.97 -22.88 19.02
C VAL A 2 -2.70 -22.33 17.80
N SER A 3 -2.82 -21.01 17.70
CA SER A 3 -3.26 -20.37 16.47
C SER A 3 -2.26 -20.77 15.39
N ASP A 4 -2.71 -21.53 14.40
CA ASP A 4 -1.91 -21.88 13.24
C ASP A 4 -1.57 -20.58 12.49
N SER A 5 -0.38 -20.03 12.76
CA SER A 5 0.05 -18.72 12.24
C SER A 5 0.32 -18.74 10.73
N THR A 6 0.06 -19.86 10.06
CA THR A 6 0.24 -20.07 8.62
C THR A 6 -1.04 -19.95 7.82
N ASP A 7 -2.20 -19.72 8.45
CA ASP A 7 -3.48 -19.63 7.73
C ASP A 7 -3.57 -18.29 6.96
N PRO A 8 -3.47 -18.25 5.62
CA PRO A 8 -3.26 -17.02 4.83
C PRO A 8 -4.36 -15.95 4.98
N ARG A 9 -5.43 -16.29 5.68
CA ARG A 9 -6.52 -15.41 6.11
C ARG A 9 -6.05 -14.27 7.02
N TRP A 10 -4.99 -14.45 7.81
CA TRP A 10 -4.46 -13.37 8.66
C TRP A 10 -3.77 -12.26 7.87
N LEU A 11 -3.34 -12.52 6.64
CA LEU A 11 -2.76 -11.52 5.75
C LEU A 11 -3.81 -10.61 5.11
N ALA A 12 -5.06 -11.07 5.00
CA ALA A 12 -6.14 -10.28 4.40
C ALA A 12 -6.35 -8.89 5.06
N PRO A 13 -6.43 -8.75 6.39
CA PRO A 13 -6.54 -7.43 7.02
C PRO A 13 -5.30 -6.55 6.77
N LEU A 14 -4.10 -7.14 6.77
CA LEU A 14 -2.85 -6.41 6.47
C LEU A 14 -2.84 -5.87 5.03
N VAL A 15 -3.24 -6.70 4.07
CA VAL A 15 -3.36 -6.31 2.66
C VAL A 15 -4.44 -5.24 2.49
N ALA A 16 -5.57 -5.36 3.18
CA ALA A 16 -6.64 -4.38 3.13
C ALA A 16 -6.19 -3.01 3.68
N VAL A 17 -5.50 -2.99 4.83
CA VAL A 17 -4.95 -1.77 5.43
C VAL A 17 -3.88 -1.16 4.52
N GLY A 18 -2.95 -1.97 4.01
CA GLY A 18 -1.91 -1.50 3.09
C GLY A 18 -2.50 -0.89 1.82
N ALA A 19 -3.47 -1.55 1.20
CA ALA A 19 -4.17 -1.03 0.01
C ALA A 19 -4.93 0.27 0.33
N ALA A 20 -5.60 0.34 1.48
CA ALA A 20 -6.29 1.55 1.92
C ALA A 20 -5.34 2.74 2.11
N VAL A 21 -4.19 2.52 2.73
CA VAL A 21 -3.14 3.52 2.89
C VAL A 21 -2.59 3.96 1.52
N THR A 22 -2.29 3.01 0.63
CA THR A 22 -1.83 3.31 -0.73
C THR A 22 -2.86 4.18 -1.46
N THR A 23 -4.14 3.79 -1.48
CA THR A 23 -5.19 4.57 -2.15
C THR A 23 -5.34 5.95 -1.53
N ALA A 24 -5.31 6.05 -0.19
CA ALA A 24 -5.44 7.33 0.49
C ALA A 24 -4.34 8.31 0.08
N LEU A 25 -3.09 7.84 -0.01
CA LEU A 25 -1.96 8.64 -0.46
C LEU A 25 -2.07 9.01 -1.95
N LEU A 26 -2.41 8.05 -2.80
CA LEU A 26 -2.55 8.27 -4.24
C LEU A 26 -3.71 9.19 -4.61
N VAL A 27 -4.69 9.37 -3.73
CA VAL A 27 -5.78 10.34 -3.92
C VAL A 27 -5.43 11.67 -3.27
N ALA A 28 -4.93 11.68 -2.03
CA ALA A 28 -4.63 12.92 -1.32
C ALA A 28 -3.51 13.71 -2.02
N VAL A 29 -2.40 13.07 -2.39
CA VAL A 29 -1.22 13.77 -2.93
C VAL A 29 -1.54 14.49 -4.24
N PRO A 30 -2.13 13.84 -5.27
CA PRO A 30 -2.47 14.55 -6.51
C PRO A 30 -3.52 15.65 -6.30
N VAL A 31 -4.46 15.48 -5.37
CA VAL A 31 -5.46 16.52 -5.08
C VAL A 31 -4.77 17.74 -4.45
N ILE A 32 -3.78 17.54 -3.56
CA ILE A 32 -2.98 18.65 -3.01
C ILE A 32 -2.25 19.39 -4.14
N GLU A 33 -1.58 18.65 -5.02
CA GLU A 33 -0.84 19.20 -6.16
C GLU A 33 -1.75 19.95 -7.14
N LEU A 34 -2.94 19.41 -7.43
CA LEU A 34 -3.90 20.01 -8.36
C LEU A 34 -4.52 21.30 -7.83
N LEU A 35 -4.80 21.37 -6.53
CA LEU A 35 -5.45 22.55 -5.94
C LEU A 35 -4.47 23.71 -5.72
N ALA A 36 -3.15 23.44 -5.63
CA ALA A 36 -2.07 24.44 -5.51
C ALA A 36 -2.35 25.60 -4.53
N THR A 37 -3.14 25.35 -3.49
CA THR A 37 -3.62 26.35 -2.52
C THR A 37 -3.28 25.93 -1.10
N GLU A 38 -3.06 26.91 -0.22
CA GLU A 38 -2.64 26.69 1.18
C GLU A 38 -3.61 25.81 1.99
N PHE A 39 -4.88 25.71 1.55
CA PHE A 39 -5.93 24.92 2.20
C PHE A 39 -6.25 23.62 1.47
N ALA A 40 -5.49 23.24 0.44
CA ALA A 40 -5.73 22.03 -0.34
C ALA A 40 -5.75 20.77 0.55
N ALA A 41 -4.92 20.72 1.59
CA ALA A 41 -4.88 19.61 2.54
C ALA A 41 -6.20 19.40 3.28
N LEU A 42 -6.98 20.46 3.55
CA LEU A 42 -8.28 20.34 4.22
C LEU A 42 -9.32 19.61 3.38
N VAL A 43 -9.18 19.64 2.05
CA VAL A 43 -10.08 18.95 1.12
C VAL A 43 -9.48 17.61 0.69
N ALA A 44 -8.20 17.59 0.37
CA ALA A 44 -7.50 16.42 -0.14
C ALA A 44 -7.40 15.28 0.89
N LEU A 45 -7.15 15.59 2.16
CA LEU A 45 -6.99 14.57 3.19
C LEU A 45 -8.31 13.83 3.45
N PRO A 46 -9.47 14.49 3.65
CA PRO A 46 -10.75 13.78 3.72
C PRO A 46 -11.07 12.97 2.47
N LEU A 47 -10.80 13.50 1.28
CA LEU A 47 -11.01 12.75 0.02
C LEU A 47 -10.15 11.50 -0.07
N GLY A 48 -8.86 11.62 0.28
CA GLY A 48 -7.95 10.48 0.36
C GLY A 48 -8.43 9.45 1.38
N LEU A 49 -8.81 9.88 2.57
CA LEU A 49 -9.35 8.99 3.61
C LEU A 49 -10.62 8.26 3.16
N LEU A 50 -11.56 8.95 2.51
CA LEU A 50 -12.77 8.33 1.97
C LEU A 50 -12.45 7.28 0.90
N ALA A 51 -11.52 7.58 -0.02
CA ALA A 51 -11.08 6.62 -1.03
C ALA A 51 -10.33 5.42 -0.41
N GLY A 52 -9.52 5.67 0.62
CA GLY A 52 -8.85 4.64 1.41
C GLY A 52 -9.85 3.74 2.12
N LEU A 53 -10.87 4.29 2.78
CA LEU A 53 -11.94 3.53 3.42
C LEU A 53 -12.74 2.68 2.43
N ALA A 54 -13.09 3.25 1.27
CA ALA A 54 -13.75 2.50 0.20
C ALA A 54 -12.89 1.31 -0.26
N THR A 55 -11.57 1.52 -0.39
CA THR A 55 -10.62 0.45 -0.72
C THR A 55 -10.51 -0.59 0.39
N LEU A 56 -10.44 -0.16 1.65
CA LEU A 56 -10.39 -1.04 2.82
C LEU A 56 -11.58 -2.01 2.81
N VAL A 57 -12.79 -1.46 2.66
CA VAL A 57 -14.04 -2.22 2.58
C VAL A 57 -14.00 -3.15 1.36
N GLY A 58 -13.69 -2.62 0.19
CA GLY A 58 -13.64 -3.39 -1.06
C GLY A 58 -12.68 -4.58 -1.00
N VAL A 59 -11.46 -4.36 -0.49
CA VAL A 59 -10.45 -5.41 -0.37
C VAL A 59 -10.84 -6.42 0.72
N THR A 60 -11.30 -5.95 1.89
CA THR A 60 -11.68 -6.85 3.00
C THR A 60 -12.76 -7.85 2.58
N PHE A 61 -13.74 -7.41 1.79
CA PHE A 61 -14.85 -8.28 1.38
C PHE A 61 -14.60 -9.11 0.13
N ASN A 62 -13.66 -8.71 -0.74
CA ASN A 62 -13.50 -9.36 -2.05
C ASN A 62 -12.15 -10.05 -2.26
N LEU A 63 -11.13 -9.83 -1.42
CA LEU A 63 -9.75 -10.30 -1.69
C LEU A 63 -9.65 -11.83 -1.91
N THR A 64 -10.45 -12.62 -1.18
CA THR A 64 -10.47 -14.08 -1.30
C THR A 64 -11.10 -14.56 -2.61
N ASP A 65 -12.05 -13.81 -3.13
CA ASP A 65 -12.84 -14.15 -4.31
C ASP A 65 -12.19 -13.66 -5.61
N LEU A 66 -11.11 -12.86 -5.49
CA LEU A 66 -10.34 -12.40 -6.63
C LEU A 66 -9.58 -13.56 -7.30
N HIS A 67 -9.57 -13.51 -8.63
CA HIS A 67 -8.68 -14.32 -9.45
C HIS A 67 -7.21 -14.21 -8.96
N PRO A 68 -6.42 -15.30 -8.96
CA PRO A 68 -5.06 -15.32 -8.39
C PRO A 68 -4.16 -14.16 -8.85
N VAL A 69 -4.20 -13.83 -10.15
CA VAL A 69 -3.43 -12.71 -10.73
C VAL A 69 -3.85 -11.35 -10.15
N ARG A 70 -5.16 -11.13 -9.99
CA ARG A 70 -5.69 -9.88 -9.40
C ARG A 70 -5.37 -9.79 -7.92
N ARG A 71 -5.51 -10.90 -7.18
CA ARG A 71 -5.13 -10.98 -5.77
C ARG A 71 -3.66 -10.63 -5.58
N ARG A 72 -2.77 -11.21 -6.39
CA ARG A 72 -1.32 -10.90 -6.41
C ARG A 72 -1.04 -9.42 -6.67
N ALA A 73 -1.72 -8.82 -7.65
CA ALA A 73 -1.57 -7.39 -7.94
C ALA A 73 -2.01 -6.51 -6.76
N VAL A 74 -3.16 -6.81 -6.14
CA VAL A 74 -3.66 -6.07 -4.96
C VAL A 74 -2.72 -6.22 -3.77
N THR A 75 -2.18 -7.40 -3.52
CA THR A 75 -1.21 -7.64 -2.44
C THR A 75 0.09 -6.86 -2.68
N ALA A 76 0.60 -6.82 -3.91
CA ALA A 76 1.75 -6.00 -4.25
C ALA A 76 1.48 -4.50 -4.06
N TYR A 77 0.34 -4.03 -4.58
CA TYR A 77 -0.11 -2.64 -4.43
C TYR A 77 -0.23 -2.20 -2.97
N ALA A 78 -0.67 -3.10 -2.09
CA ALA A 78 -0.78 -2.84 -0.66
C ALA A 78 0.56 -2.55 0.04
N ALA A 79 1.70 -2.93 -0.56
CA ALA A 79 3.02 -2.66 0.01
C ALA A 79 3.47 -1.21 -0.20
N PHE A 80 3.00 -0.53 -1.26
CA PHE A 80 3.48 0.80 -1.65
C PHE A 80 3.34 1.84 -0.52
N GLY A 81 2.11 2.08 -0.06
CA GLY A 81 1.79 3.14 0.88
C GLY A 81 2.53 3.02 2.21
N PRO A 82 2.51 1.86 2.89
CA PRO A 82 3.25 1.65 4.13
C PRO A 82 4.77 1.87 3.98
N VAL A 83 5.35 1.47 2.86
CA VAL A 83 6.79 1.67 2.59
C VAL A 83 7.10 3.16 2.42
N VAL A 84 6.29 3.89 1.65
CA VAL A 84 6.43 5.34 1.51
C VAL A 84 6.33 6.02 2.88
N LEU A 85 5.33 5.67 3.70
CA LEU A 85 5.18 6.23 5.05
C LEU A 85 6.37 5.88 5.95
N ALA A 86 6.89 4.65 5.89
CA ALA A 86 8.05 4.25 6.68
C ALA A 86 9.29 5.07 6.32
N VAL A 87 9.55 5.29 5.03
CA VAL A 87 10.67 6.12 4.56
C VAL A 87 10.50 7.57 5.02
N LEU A 88 9.30 8.14 4.86
CA LEU A 88 9.01 9.51 5.32
C LEU A 88 9.11 9.65 6.84
N ALA A 89 8.70 8.64 7.60
CA ALA A 89 8.83 8.61 9.06
C ALA A 89 10.32 8.59 9.48
N LEU A 90 11.17 7.82 8.78
CA LEU A 90 12.61 7.81 9.02
C LEU A 90 13.25 9.18 8.71
N ALA A 91 12.84 9.80 7.61
CA ALA A 91 13.26 11.16 7.24
C ALA A 91 12.87 12.17 8.33
N TYR A 92 11.64 12.05 8.84
CA TYR A 92 11.11 12.89 9.92
C TYR A 92 11.87 12.73 11.23
N MET A 93 12.27 11.51 11.59
CA MET A 93 13.11 11.22 12.76
C MET A 93 14.58 11.65 12.58
N ASN A 94 14.90 12.38 11.51
CA ASN A 94 16.23 12.89 11.19
C ASN A 94 17.28 11.78 10.98
N ARG A 95 16.85 10.54 10.70
CA ARG A 95 17.74 9.43 10.34
C ARG A 95 17.99 9.48 8.83
N GLY A 96 19.08 10.12 8.40
CA GLY A 96 19.45 10.19 6.98
C GLY A 96 18.64 11.20 6.17
N ARG A 97 18.21 12.30 6.80
CA ARG A 97 17.38 13.37 6.18
C ARG A 97 17.90 13.87 4.83
N ASP A 98 19.22 13.89 4.62
CA ASP A 98 19.83 14.35 3.37
C ASP A 98 19.64 13.36 2.20
N LEU A 99 19.30 12.10 2.48
CA LEU A 99 19.12 11.04 1.49
C LEU A 99 17.67 10.60 1.32
N LEU A 100 16.79 10.90 2.28
CA LEU A 100 15.40 10.43 2.29
C LEU A 100 14.44 11.51 1.75
N THR A 101 14.57 11.82 0.46
CA THR A 101 13.64 12.74 -0.23
C THR A 101 12.32 12.06 -0.60
N VAL A 102 11.33 12.84 -1.01
CA VAL A 102 10.03 12.32 -1.48
C VAL A 102 10.22 11.41 -2.70
N GLU A 103 11.09 11.77 -3.63
CA GLU A 103 11.42 10.98 -4.81
C GLU A 103 12.02 9.62 -4.42
N VAL A 104 12.90 9.61 -3.41
CA VAL A 104 13.46 8.37 -2.87
C VAL A 104 12.38 7.52 -2.22
N ALA A 105 11.47 8.12 -1.43
CA ALA A 105 10.36 7.39 -0.82
C ALA A 105 9.47 6.73 -1.88
N VAL A 106 9.11 7.45 -2.95
CA VAL A 106 8.33 6.91 -4.07
C VAL A 106 9.10 5.79 -4.79
N GLY A 107 10.38 6.00 -5.08
CA GLY A 107 11.23 5.00 -5.72
C GLY A 107 11.32 3.70 -4.92
N VAL A 108 11.53 3.80 -3.61
CA VAL A 108 11.58 2.65 -2.69
C VAL A 108 10.19 1.97 -2.60
N GLY A 109 9.11 2.75 -2.56
CA GLY A 109 7.74 2.21 -2.59
C GLY A 109 7.43 1.41 -3.86
N LEU A 110 7.84 1.91 -5.03
CA LEU A 110 7.69 1.20 -6.31
C LEU A 110 8.54 -0.07 -6.35
N ALA A 111 9.80 0.00 -5.89
CA ALA A 111 10.69 -1.14 -5.83
C ALA A 111 10.14 -2.24 -4.92
N ALA A 112 9.62 -1.88 -3.74
CA ALA A 112 8.99 -2.82 -2.82
C ALA A 112 7.74 -3.47 -3.43
N THR A 113 6.90 -2.68 -4.11
CA THR A 113 5.71 -3.17 -4.84
C THR A 113 6.10 -4.20 -5.89
N ALA A 114 7.11 -3.90 -6.72
CA ALA A 114 7.62 -4.81 -7.73
C ALA A 114 8.22 -6.08 -7.11
N ALA A 115 8.99 -5.96 -6.03
CA ALA A 115 9.58 -7.08 -5.32
C ALA A 115 8.50 -8.03 -4.76
N VAL A 116 7.46 -7.48 -4.11
CA VAL A 116 6.32 -8.27 -3.61
C VAL A 116 5.59 -8.94 -4.77
N TYR A 117 5.34 -8.22 -5.86
CA TYR A 117 4.70 -8.82 -7.03
C TYR A 117 5.53 -10.00 -7.55
N VAL A 118 6.82 -9.84 -7.81
CA VAL A 118 7.70 -10.90 -8.32
C VAL A 118 7.76 -12.10 -7.37
N ALA A 119 7.96 -11.85 -6.07
CA ALA A 119 8.04 -12.90 -5.04
C ALA A 119 6.78 -13.77 -5.01
N LEU A 120 5.59 -13.16 -5.04
CA LEU A 120 4.32 -13.90 -5.07
C LEU A 120 4.07 -14.69 -6.36
N GLY A 121 4.77 -14.35 -7.44
CA GLY A 121 4.70 -15.12 -8.68
C GLY A 121 5.58 -16.33 -8.69
N ALA A 122 6.81 -16.16 -8.20
CA ALA A 122 7.77 -17.25 -8.08
C ALA A 122 7.20 -18.41 -7.24
N THR A 123 6.45 -18.09 -6.17
CA THR A 123 5.79 -19.10 -5.34
C THR A 123 4.55 -19.76 -5.97
N GLY A 124 3.98 -19.16 -7.01
CA GLY A 124 2.78 -19.68 -7.69
C GLY A 124 3.11 -20.76 -8.74
N ASP A 125 4.24 -20.62 -9.42
CA ASP A 125 4.67 -21.53 -10.49
C ASP A 125 5.08 -22.93 -9.98
N GLU A 126 5.46 -23.07 -8.70
CA GLU A 126 5.87 -24.35 -8.10
C GLU A 126 4.71 -25.32 -7.80
N SER A 127 3.45 -24.87 -7.93
CA SER A 127 2.26 -25.68 -7.62
C SER A 127 1.60 -26.36 -8.84
N GLY A 128 2.25 -26.27 -10.00
CA GLY A 128 1.75 -26.76 -11.30
C GLY A 128 2.48 -27.97 -11.90
N LEU A 129 3.35 -28.66 -11.13
CA LEU A 129 3.99 -29.94 -11.50
C LEU A 129 3.58 -31.03 -10.51
#